data_AF-A0A953NI30-F1
#
_entry.id   AF-A0A953NI30-F1
#
_cell.length_a   1.000
_cell.length_b   1.000
_cell.length_c   1.000
_cell.angle_alpha   90.00
_cell.angle_beta   90.00
_cell.angle_gamma   90.00
#
_symmetry.space_group_name_H-M   'P 1'
#
loop_
_entity.id
_entity.type
_entity.pdbx_description
1 polymer ?
#
loop_
_entity_poly.entity_id
_entity_poly.type
_entity_poly.pdbx_seq_one_letter_code
_entity_poly.pdbx_strand_id
1 'polypeptide(L)'
;MATPYSNIYKRFLAKIDDMTLANMTQADAEARMYDYLLAAISNFYVCKTNLNDRDDALQQFNQTLSGIEEDILATLMVIEWLSPYINSLMVVKQKMTGDFKLTSQAQHLHELQMLREATKRDVEDKIARYTYKYGDFA
;
A
#
# COMPACT_ATOMS: atom_id res chain seq x y z
N MET A 1 23.14 8.11 -1.21
CA MET A 1 23.09 6.63 -1.26
C MET A 1 21.77 6.26 -1.92
N ALA A 2 21.65 5.09 -2.54
CA ALA A 2 20.39 4.64 -3.13
C ALA A 2 19.52 3.94 -2.08
N THR A 3 18.19 3.98 -2.22
CA THR A 3 17.27 3.20 -1.38
C THR A 3 16.67 2.05 -2.21
N PRO A 4 16.94 0.78 -1.86
CA PRO A 4 16.38 -0.37 -2.58
C PRO A 4 14.89 -0.56 -2.27
N TYR A 5 14.11 -1.06 -3.23
CA TYR A 5 12.68 -1.34 -3.04
C TYR A 5 12.42 -2.34 -1.92
N SER A 6 13.35 -3.26 -1.70
CA SER A 6 13.29 -4.24 -0.60
C SER A 6 13.15 -3.60 0.78
N ASN A 7 13.63 -2.37 1.00
CA ASN A 7 13.40 -1.65 2.26
C ASN A 7 11.91 -1.33 2.46
N ILE A 8 11.24 -0.88 1.40
CA ILE A 8 9.81 -0.55 1.41
C ILE A 8 8.99 -1.84 1.50
N TYR A 9 9.36 -2.89 0.76
CA TYR A 9 8.68 -4.19 0.81
C TYR A 9 8.72 -4.79 2.21
N LYS A 10 9.86 -4.76 2.90
CA LYS A 10 9.95 -5.23 4.29
C LYS A 10 8.99 -4.50 5.23
N ARG A 11 8.88 -3.17 5.09
CA ARG A 11 7.94 -2.36 5.88
C ARG A 11 6.49 -2.65 5.54
N PHE A 12 6.19 -2.88 4.26
CA PHE A 12 4.86 -3.26 3.79
C PHE A 12 4.45 -4.63 4.34
N LEU A 13 5.31 -5.65 4.17
CA LEU A 13 5.07 -7.00 4.67
C LEU A 13 4.88 -7.06 6.19
N ALA A 14 5.57 -6.21 6.94
CA ALA A 14 5.38 -6.10 8.39
C ALA A 14 4.00 -5.54 8.81
N LYS A 15 3.23 -4.95 7.89
CA LYS A 15 1.91 -4.35 8.16
C LYS A 15 0.74 -5.25 7.73
N ILE A 16 1.01 -6.36 7.02
CA ILE A 16 -0.02 -7.25 6.49
C ILE A 16 0.20 -8.68 6.95
N ASP A 17 -0.86 -9.46 6.95
CA ASP A 17 -0.81 -10.91 7.10
C ASP A 17 -1.54 -11.52 5.89
N ASP A 18 -0.79 -11.81 4.82
CA ASP A 18 -1.33 -12.34 3.56
C ASP A 18 -0.72 -13.70 3.22
N MET A 19 -1.47 -14.76 3.54
CA MET A 19 -1.12 -16.13 3.19
C MET A 19 -1.04 -16.35 1.67
N THR A 20 -1.79 -15.60 0.86
CA THR A 20 -1.74 -15.71 -0.60
C THR A 20 -0.39 -15.23 -1.10
N LEU A 21 0.07 -14.07 -0.62
CA LEU A 21 1.38 -13.53 -0.96
C LEU A 21 2.51 -14.43 -0.43
N ALA A 22 2.37 -15.00 0.77
CA ALA A 22 3.35 -15.91 1.36
C ALA A 22 3.51 -17.23 0.58
N ASN A 23 2.45 -17.68 -0.10
CA ASN A 23 2.47 -18.91 -0.90
C ASN A 23 2.88 -18.71 -2.36
N MET A 24 3.10 -17.46 -2.81
CA MET A 24 3.61 -17.17 -4.15
C MET A 24 5.09 -17.50 -4.27
N THR A 25 5.57 -17.67 -5.51
CA THR A 25 7.01 -17.64 -5.75
C THR A 25 7.55 -16.26 -5.39
N GLN A 26 8.82 -16.18 -5.01
CA GLN A 26 9.45 -14.89 -4.69
C GLN A 26 9.31 -13.88 -5.85
N ALA A 27 9.50 -14.34 -7.09
CA ALA A 27 9.39 -13.50 -8.28
C ALA A 27 7.96 -12.94 -8.47
N ASP A 28 6.93 -13.78 -8.29
CA ASP A 28 5.54 -13.34 -8.42
C ASP A 28 5.13 -12.39 -7.30
N ALA A 29 5.57 -12.67 -6.07
CA ALA A 29 5.32 -11.81 -4.92
C ALA A 29 5.98 -10.44 -5.10
N GLU A 30 7.24 -10.41 -5.57
CA GLU A 30 7.96 -9.17 -5.86
C GLU A 30 7.32 -8.38 -7.01
N ALA A 31 6.90 -9.04 -8.09
CA ALA A 31 6.17 -8.39 -9.17
C ALA A 31 4.88 -7.72 -8.68
N ARG A 32 4.13 -8.42 -7.82
CA ARG A 32 2.90 -7.89 -7.22
C ARG A 32 3.16 -6.72 -6.26
N MET A 33 4.19 -6.83 -5.43
CA MET A 33 4.62 -5.73 -4.56
C MET A 33 5.12 -4.53 -5.37
N TYR A 34 5.74 -4.76 -6.52
CA TYR A 34 6.15 -3.71 -7.43
C TYR A 34 4.95 -2.94 -7.99
N ASP A 35 3.87 -3.62 -8.39
CA ASP A 35 2.63 -2.95 -8.82
C ASP A 35 2.05 -2.07 -7.71
N TYR A 36 2.02 -2.56 -6.47
CA TYR A 36 1.58 -1.77 -5.31
C TYR A 36 2.48 -0.57 -5.05
N LEU A 37 3.79 -0.73 -5.24
CA LEU A 37 4.76 0.35 -5.08
C LEU A 37 4.57 1.44 -6.14
N LEU A 38 4.32 1.08 -7.40
CA LEU A 38 4.06 2.05 -8.46
C LEU A 38 2.81 2.89 -8.17
N ALA A 39 1.73 2.25 -7.72
CA ALA A 39 0.52 2.96 -7.29
C ALA A 39 0.80 3.84 -6.06
N ALA A 40 1.56 3.35 -5.07
CA ALA A 40 1.96 4.15 -3.90
C ALA A 40 2.79 5.39 -4.29
N ILE A 41 3.73 5.26 -5.22
CA ILE A 41 4.54 6.39 -5.73
C ILE A 41 3.63 7.47 -6.32
N SER A 42 2.63 7.08 -7.13
CA SER A 42 1.70 8.03 -7.73
C SER A 42 0.82 8.77 -6.71
N ASN A 43 0.51 8.12 -5.58
CA ASN A 43 -0.32 8.68 -4.52
C ASN A 43 0.48 9.55 -3.51
N PHE A 44 1.82 9.52 -3.53
CA PHE A 44 2.65 10.31 -2.63
C PHE A 44 3.13 11.64 -3.27
N TYR A 45 2.18 12.47 -3.68
CA TYR A 45 2.42 13.67 -4.49
C TYR A 45 3.22 14.79 -3.79
N VAL A 46 3.28 14.81 -2.45
CA VAL A 46 4.05 15.81 -1.69
C VAL A 46 5.48 15.39 -1.38
N CYS A 47 5.93 14.22 -1.85
CA CYS A 47 7.26 13.73 -1.56
C CYS A 47 8.32 14.71 -2.09
N LYS A 48 9.22 15.15 -1.19
CA LYS A 48 10.35 16.03 -1.52
C LYS A 48 11.38 15.30 -2.38
N THR A 49 11.59 14.02 -2.10
CA THR A 49 12.51 13.15 -2.85
C THR A 49 11.85 12.78 -4.17
N ASN A 50 12.59 12.87 -5.29
CA ASN A 50 12.04 12.54 -6.59
C ASN A 50 11.88 11.02 -6.74
N LEU A 51 10.67 10.51 -6.50
CA LEU A 51 10.35 9.09 -6.60
C LEU A 51 10.37 8.53 -8.05
N ASN A 52 10.43 9.40 -9.05
CA ASN A 52 10.62 8.98 -10.45
C ASN A 52 12.10 8.82 -10.82
N ASP A 53 13.02 9.31 -9.97
CA ASP A 53 14.45 9.04 -10.09
C ASP A 53 14.77 7.65 -9.50
N ARG A 54 14.42 6.64 -10.27
CA ARG A 54 14.51 5.22 -9.88
C ARG A 54 15.02 4.36 -11.03
N ASP A 55 15.62 3.23 -10.67
CA ASP A 55 16.09 2.22 -11.59
C ASP A 55 15.32 0.92 -11.31
N ASP A 56 14.39 0.59 -12.21
CA ASP A 56 13.55 -0.60 -12.07
C ASP A 56 14.33 -1.90 -12.34
N ALA A 57 15.45 -1.84 -13.08
CA ALA A 57 16.32 -3.00 -13.33
C ALA A 57 17.18 -3.34 -12.10
N LEU A 58 17.65 -2.30 -11.38
CA LEU A 58 18.34 -2.45 -10.09
C LEU A 58 17.38 -2.48 -8.88
N GLN A 59 16.08 -2.30 -9.11
CA GLN A 59 15.03 -2.24 -8.08
C GLN A 59 15.35 -1.25 -6.94
N GLN A 60 15.68 -0.01 -7.30
CA GLN A 60 16.06 1.01 -6.34
C GLN A 60 15.59 2.41 -6.73
N PHE A 61 15.45 3.29 -5.73
CA PHE A 61 15.47 4.73 -5.92
C PHE A 61 16.92 5.21 -5.91
N ASN A 62 17.29 6.08 -6.86
CA ASN A 62 18.66 6.60 -6.94
C ASN A 62 18.99 7.57 -5.81
N GLN A 63 17.96 8.05 -5.12
CA GLN A 63 18.05 8.95 -3.97
C GLN A 63 17.85 8.19 -2.66
N THR A 64 18.40 8.75 -1.57
CA THR A 64 18.16 8.22 -0.23
C THR A 64 16.77 8.68 0.22
N LEU A 65 15.83 7.75 0.34
CA LEU A 65 14.57 8.01 1.03
C LEU A 65 14.79 8.00 2.54
N SER A 66 14.17 8.94 3.24
CA SER A 66 14.07 8.94 4.69
C SER A 66 13.13 7.84 5.19
N GLY A 67 13.31 7.42 6.44
CA GLY A 67 12.43 6.42 7.04
C GLY A 67 10.94 6.81 7.06
N ILE A 68 10.63 8.11 7.04
CA ILE A 68 9.25 8.61 6.95
C ILE A 68 8.69 8.38 5.53
N GLU A 69 9.50 8.66 4.50
CA GLU A 69 9.09 8.43 3.11
C GLU A 69 8.89 6.95 2.83
N GLU A 70 9.81 6.10 3.31
CA GLU A 70 9.67 4.65 3.21
C GLU A 70 8.40 4.14 3.92
N ASP A 71 8.06 4.67 5.11
CA ASP A 71 6.87 4.26 5.84
C ASP A 71 5.56 4.75 5.18
N ILE A 72 5.55 5.96 4.61
CA ILE A 72 4.40 6.47 3.83
C ILE A 72 4.16 5.58 2.62
N LEU A 73 5.20 5.27 1.84
CA LEU A 73 5.09 4.37 0.69
C LEU A 73 4.57 2.98 1.10
N ALA A 74 5.15 2.40 2.15
CA ALA A 74 4.70 1.10 2.65
C ALA A 74 3.23 1.12 3.11
N THR A 75 2.77 2.22 3.71
CA THR A 75 1.37 2.35 4.16
C THR A 75 0.41 2.55 2.99
N LEU A 76 0.82 3.32 1.97
CA LEU A 76 0.08 3.44 0.70
C LEU A 76 -0.05 2.09 -0.02
N MET A 77 1.01 1.28 -0.03
CA MET A 77 0.96 -0.08 -0.59
C MET A 77 -0.10 -0.96 0.08
N VAL A 78 -0.34 -0.81 1.39
CA VAL A 78 -1.41 -1.54 2.11
C VAL A 78 -2.80 -1.18 1.57
N ILE A 79 -3.03 0.08 1.22
CA ILE A 79 -4.31 0.52 0.63
C ILE A 79 -4.53 -0.14 -0.74
N GLU A 80 -3.48 -0.23 -1.55
CA GLU A 80 -3.52 -0.87 -2.87
C GLU A 80 -3.70 -2.39 -2.75
N TRP A 81 -3.04 -3.00 -1.77
CA TRP A 81 -3.20 -4.40 -1.43
C TRP A 81 -4.64 -4.77 -1.02
N LEU A 82 -5.33 -3.92 -0.24
CA LEU A 82 -6.72 -4.13 0.18
C LEU A 82 -7.75 -4.01 -0.96
N SER A 83 -7.45 -3.20 -1.97
CA SER A 83 -8.38 -2.87 -3.06
C SER A 83 -8.94 -4.10 -3.81
N PRO A 84 -8.13 -5.07 -4.29
CA PRO A 84 -8.67 -6.25 -4.97
C PRO A 84 -9.56 -7.14 -4.07
N TYR A 85 -9.23 -7.28 -2.78
CA TYR A 85 -10.05 -8.07 -1.84
C TYR A 85 -11.43 -7.46 -1.64
N ILE A 86 -11.49 -6.14 -1.44
CA ILE A 86 -12.75 -5.39 -1.31
C ILE A 86 -13.55 -5.46 -2.61
N ASN A 87 -12.90 -5.25 -3.76
CA ASN A 87 -13.57 -5.30 -5.08
C ASN A 87 -14.15 -6.67 -5.38
N SER A 88 -13.39 -7.75 -5.11
CA SER A 88 -13.86 -9.12 -5.31
C SER A 88 -15.11 -9.43 -4.47
N LEU A 89 -15.08 -9.09 -3.18
CA LEU A 89 -16.22 -9.29 -2.28
C LEU A 89 -17.44 -8.44 -2.66
N MET A 90 -17.25 -7.21 -3.16
CA MET A 90 -18.35 -6.39 -3.68
C MET A 90 -19.01 -7.02 -4.92
N VAL A 91 -18.21 -7.57 -5.85
CA VAL A 91 -18.74 -8.29 -7.02
C VAL A 91 -19.52 -9.54 -6.61
N VAL A 92 -19.00 -10.31 -5.65
CA VAL A 92 -19.68 -11.48 -5.10
C VAL A 92 -21.02 -11.08 -4.47
N LYS A 93 -21.05 -10.00 -3.68
CA LYS A 93 -22.27 -9.45 -3.08
C LYS A 93 -23.32 -9.08 -4.13
N GLN A 94 -22.92 -8.48 -5.24
CA GLN A 94 -23.85 -8.06 -6.30
C GLN A 94 -24.42 -9.24 -7.09
N LYS A 95 -23.64 -10.31 -7.31
CA LYS A 95 -24.05 -11.47 -8.12
C LYS A 95 -25.00 -12.42 -7.39
N MET A 96 -25.01 -12.43 -6.07
CA MET A 96 -25.93 -13.27 -5.30
C MET A 96 -27.27 -12.55 -5.09
N THR A 97 -28.32 -13.10 -5.69
CA THR A 97 -29.70 -12.57 -5.70
C THR A 97 -30.65 -13.29 -4.73
N GLY A 98 -30.12 -14.06 -3.76
CA GLY A 98 -30.91 -14.75 -2.72
C GLY A 98 -30.12 -14.89 -1.42
N ASP A 99 -30.83 -15.17 -0.32
CA ASP A 99 -30.36 -15.27 1.08
C ASP A 99 -28.89 -15.69 1.17
N PHE A 100 -28.04 -14.69 1.14
CA PHE A 100 -26.62 -14.90 1.27
C PHE A 100 -26.41 -15.51 2.67
N LYS A 101 -25.33 -16.25 2.89
CA LYS A 101 -24.80 -16.43 4.25
C LYS A 101 -24.42 -15.02 4.78
N LEU A 102 -25.43 -14.27 5.19
CA LEU A 102 -25.57 -12.81 5.07
C LEU A 102 -24.69 -12.06 6.08
N THR A 103 -24.24 -12.73 7.13
CA THR A 103 -23.48 -12.10 8.21
C THR A 103 -21.98 -12.24 8.02
N SER A 104 -21.43 -13.43 7.81
CA SER A 104 -19.96 -13.61 7.87
C SER A 104 -19.19 -12.97 6.71
N GLN A 105 -19.66 -13.08 5.47
CA GLN A 105 -18.98 -12.46 4.32
C GLN A 105 -19.21 -10.95 4.25
N ALA A 106 -20.40 -10.49 4.66
CA ALA A 106 -20.68 -9.07 4.78
C ALA A 106 -19.86 -8.43 5.92
N GLN A 107 -19.73 -9.13 7.04
CA GLN A 107 -18.89 -8.72 8.17
C GLN A 107 -17.42 -8.67 7.78
N HIS A 108 -16.91 -9.69 7.08
CA HIS A 108 -15.53 -9.68 6.59
C HIS A 108 -15.28 -8.53 5.60
N LEU A 109 -16.20 -8.28 4.66
CA LEU A 109 -16.11 -7.12 3.77
C LEU A 109 -16.11 -5.80 4.56
N HIS A 110 -16.96 -5.69 5.59
CA HIS A 110 -17.03 -4.52 6.45
C HIS A 110 -15.71 -4.29 7.20
N GLU A 111 -15.11 -5.35 7.76
CA GLU A 111 -13.81 -5.29 8.43
C GLU A 111 -12.69 -4.84 7.49
N LEU A 112 -12.66 -5.36 6.26
CA LEU A 112 -11.69 -4.92 5.24
C LEU A 112 -11.90 -3.45 4.84
N GLN A 113 -13.15 -3.00 4.72
CA GLN A 113 -13.46 -1.59 4.48
C GLN A 113 -13.01 -0.70 5.65
N MET A 114 -13.29 -1.12 6.89
CA MET A 114 -12.84 -0.40 8.10
C MET A 114 -11.32 -0.32 8.17
N LEU A 115 -10.62 -1.42 7.87
CA LEU A 115 -9.17 -1.45 7.81
C LEU A 115 -8.66 -0.46 6.76
N ARG A 116 -9.23 -0.46 5.55
CA ARG A 116 -8.85 0.48 4.49
C ARG A 116 -9.04 1.94 4.91
N GLU A 117 -10.17 2.26 5.55
CA GLU A 117 -10.44 3.63 6.03
C GLU A 117 -9.55 4.03 7.22
N ALA A 118 -9.15 3.08 8.06
CA ALA A 118 -8.14 3.33 9.10
C ALA A 118 -6.75 3.58 8.48
N THR A 119 -6.35 2.77 7.49
CA THR A 119 -5.07 2.93 6.78
C THR A 119 -5.02 4.25 6.00
N LYS A 120 -6.11 4.68 5.35
CA LYS A 120 -6.18 5.99 4.69
C LYS A 120 -5.93 7.14 5.67
N ARG A 121 -6.61 7.12 6.82
CA ARG A 121 -6.40 8.13 7.88
C ARG A 121 -4.97 8.14 8.39
N ASP A 122 -4.36 6.97 8.59
CA ASP A 122 -2.95 6.87 8.99
C ASP A 122 -2.00 7.45 7.94
N VAL A 123 -2.25 7.21 6.64
CA VAL A 123 -1.48 7.83 5.55
C VAL A 123 -1.66 9.34 5.52
N GLU A 124 -2.89 9.83 5.62
CA GLU A 124 -3.18 11.27 5.64
C GLU A 124 -2.47 11.97 6.80
N ASP A 125 -2.49 11.39 8.00
CA ASP A 125 -1.77 11.92 9.17
C ASP A 125 -0.26 11.92 8.95
N LYS A 126 0.30 10.86 8.35
CA LYS A 126 1.74 10.80 8.03
C LYS A 126 2.13 11.84 6.98
N ILE A 127 1.32 11.98 5.93
CA ILE A 127 1.53 12.98 4.87
C ILE A 127 1.42 14.39 5.45
N ALA A 128 0.45 14.66 6.32
CA ALA A 128 0.30 15.96 6.98
C ALA A 128 1.53 16.29 7.85
N ARG A 129 2.02 15.34 8.65
CA ARG A 129 3.25 15.50 9.45
C ARG A 129 4.49 15.67 8.58
N TYR A 130 4.58 14.93 7.47
CA TYR A 130 5.66 15.05 6.51
C TYR A 130 5.68 16.45 5.88
N THR A 131 4.53 16.89 5.36
CA THR A 131 4.36 18.24 4.80
C THR A 131 4.62 19.31 5.83
N TYR A 132 4.24 19.13 7.11
CA TYR A 132 4.56 20.12 8.14
C TYR A 132 6.07 20.20 8.41
N LYS A 133 6.77 19.06 8.40
CA LYS A 133 8.21 18.98 8.65
C LYS A 133 9.06 19.56 7.51
N TYR A 134 8.61 19.40 6.26
CA TYR A 134 9.38 19.75 5.07
C TYR A 134 8.77 20.88 4.23
N GLY A 135 7.53 21.29 4.54
CA GLY A 135 6.88 22.44 3.96
C GLY A 135 7.46 23.70 4.58
N ASP A 136 8.03 24.55 3.73
CA ASP A 136 8.42 25.91 4.10
C ASP A 136 7.13 26.68 4.46
N PHE A 137 6.87 26.83 5.75
CA PHE A 137 6.02 27.92 6.24
C PHE A 137 6.92 29.16 6.42
N ALA A 138 7.38 29.70 5.30
CA ALA A 138 8.05 31.00 5.23
C ALA A 138 7.03 32.09 4.85
#